data_AF-A0A511KFP3-F1
#
_entry.id   AF-A0A511KFP3-F1
#
_cell.length_a   1.000
_cell.length_b   1.000
_cell.length_c   1.000
_cell.angle_alpha   90.00
_cell.angle_beta   90.00
_cell.angle_gamma   90.00
#
_symmetry.space_group_name_H-M   'P 1'
#
loop_
_entity.id
_entity.type
_entity.pdbx_description
1 polymer ?
#
loop_
_entity_poly.entity_id
_entity_poly.type
_entity_poly.pdbx_seq_one_letter_code
_entity_poly.pdbx_strand_id
1 'polypeptide(L)'
;MASTSQEHQLDSLPYYDTPLPELQPVINSLIAVELRSLLPKTPSSNPTNLSHLPPPRPLPSPDEHPLLASELARVESKRAPRTGEGLDTARYAMPFPSEDEQDSVEAWERAYRSSLAQLEHQRLRTMNGTLLQQFGANKWRVENFALENAIKRVEGEGEEVKGVVEDVNRRRKADQEKAGETLNRLEKRWTELVSGTLQLEIGCGVLEEELVGLRARHAELQQRLAASAQ
;
A
#
# COMPACT_ATOMS: atom_id res chain seq x y z
N MET A 1 14.01 7.46 -28.05
CA MET A 1 15.17 7.42 -27.15
C MET A 1 14.84 6.45 -26.04
N ALA A 2 15.32 5.21 -26.14
CA ALA A 2 15.11 4.21 -25.11
C ALA A 2 15.89 4.64 -23.87
N SER A 3 15.19 4.96 -22.77
CA SER A 3 15.87 5.21 -21.50
C SER A 3 16.50 3.89 -21.06
N THR A 4 17.82 3.85 -21.04
CA THR A 4 18.58 2.81 -20.38
C THR A 4 18.20 2.88 -18.90
N SER A 5 17.25 2.06 -18.48
CA SER A 5 16.99 1.83 -17.06
C SER A 5 18.23 1.13 -16.52
N GLN A 6 19.22 1.89 -16.08
CA GLN A 6 20.20 1.35 -15.16
C GLN A 6 19.39 0.90 -13.95
N GLU A 7 19.24 -0.41 -13.79
CA GLU A 7 18.78 -0.99 -12.55
C GLU A 7 19.83 -0.63 -11.50
N HIS A 8 19.68 0.56 -10.92
CA HIS A 8 20.35 0.90 -9.68
C HIS A 8 19.82 -0.07 -8.66
N GLN A 9 20.63 -1.07 -8.34
CA GLN A 9 20.33 -2.01 -7.28
C GLN A 9 20.34 -1.21 -5.98
N LEU A 10 19.15 -0.77 -5.57
CA LEU A 10 18.95 -0.05 -4.32
C LEU A 10 19.20 -1.04 -3.19
N ASP A 11 20.36 -0.93 -2.55
CA ASP A 11 20.71 -1.76 -1.41
C ASP A 11 20.22 -1.12 -0.12
N SER A 12 19.40 -1.86 0.61
CA SER A 12 18.95 -1.50 1.96
C SER A 12 18.79 -2.80 2.72
N LEU A 13 19.28 -2.86 3.97
CA LEU A 13 19.34 -4.10 4.73
C LEU A 13 18.40 -4.06 5.96
N PRO A 14 17.06 -4.09 5.79
CA PRO A 14 16.11 -3.99 6.91
C PRO A 14 16.33 -4.92 8.11
N TYR A 15 16.88 -6.13 7.91
CA TYR A 15 17.14 -7.08 9.00
C TYR A 15 18.46 -6.80 9.74
N TYR A 16 19.36 -6.01 9.15
CA TYR A 16 20.65 -5.68 9.73
C TYR A 16 20.69 -4.23 10.25
N ASP A 17 20.17 -3.29 9.46
CA ASP A 17 20.10 -1.88 9.80
C ASP A 17 19.13 -1.66 10.96
N THR A 18 19.61 -1.03 12.03
CA THR A 18 18.75 -0.64 13.15
C THR A 18 17.95 0.59 12.73
N PRO A 19 16.60 0.53 12.73
CA PRO A 19 15.81 1.69 12.35
C PRO A 19 15.98 2.79 13.39
N LEU A 20 16.34 4.00 12.95
CA LEU A 20 16.39 5.19 13.80
C LEU A 20 15.08 5.96 13.67
N PRO A 21 14.10 5.79 14.59
CA PRO A 21 12.80 6.46 14.50
C PRO A 21 12.94 7.99 14.55
N GLU A 22 13.97 8.50 15.24
CA GLU A 22 14.26 9.94 15.35
C GLU A 22 14.54 10.61 13.99
N LEU A 23 15.06 9.86 13.02
CA LEU A 23 15.38 10.37 11.69
C LEU A 23 14.21 10.30 10.71
N GLN A 24 13.15 9.54 11.03
CA GLN A 24 11.96 9.43 10.18
C GLN A 24 11.32 10.79 9.81
N PRO A 25 11.10 11.76 10.73
CA PRO A 25 10.53 13.05 10.35
C PRO A 25 11.45 13.83 9.41
N VAL A 26 12.78 13.73 9.60
CA VAL A 26 13.76 14.39 8.73
C VAL A 26 13.72 13.77 7.34
N ILE A 27 13.79 12.44 7.25
CA ILE A 27 13.69 11.69 5.98
C ILE A 27 12.39 12.04 5.25
N ASN A 28 11.25 12.01 5.95
CA ASN A 28 9.95 12.35 5.37
C ASN A 28 9.90 13.80 4.86
N SER A 29 10.56 14.74 5.54
CA SER A 29 10.63 16.13 5.09
C SER A 29 11.47 16.28 3.82
N LEU A 30 12.60 15.58 3.72
CA LEU A 30 13.43 15.54 2.50
C LEU A 30 12.68 14.90 1.34
N ILE A 31 11.99 13.78 1.58
CA ILE A 31 11.12 13.13 0.58
C ILE A 31 10.04 14.10 0.12
N ALA A 32 9.41 14.85 1.02
CA ALA A 32 8.36 15.82 0.66
C ALA A 32 8.89 16.97 -0.21
N VAL A 33 10.13 17.42 0.01
CA VAL A 33 10.80 18.43 -0.83
C VAL A 33 11.03 17.88 -2.24
N GLU A 34 11.53 16.65 -2.37
CA GLU A 34 11.73 16.01 -3.67
C GLU A 34 10.41 15.70 -4.38
N LEU A 35 9.39 15.23 -3.65
CA LEU A 35 8.06 15.03 -4.23
C LEU A 35 7.47 16.33 -4.77
N ARG A 36 7.73 17.47 -4.14
CA ARG A 36 7.29 18.79 -4.64
C ARG A 36 7.96 19.17 -5.96
N SER A 37 9.18 18.71 -6.21
CA SER A 37 9.88 18.96 -7.48
C SER A 37 9.34 18.04 -8.60
N LEU A 38 8.95 16.82 -8.25
CA LEU A 38 8.49 15.78 -9.19
C LEU A 38 6.98 15.83 -9.51
N LEU A 39 6.15 16.27 -8.56
CA LEU A 39 4.70 16.35 -8.73
C LEU A 39 4.33 17.49 -9.68
N PRO A 40 3.35 17.30 -10.58
CA PRO A 40 2.86 18.37 -11.42
C PRO A 40 2.29 19.51 -10.59
N LYS A 41 2.63 20.76 -10.95
CA LYS A 41 2.14 21.98 -10.27
C LYS A 41 0.63 22.16 -10.42
N THR A 42 0.01 21.49 -11.38
CA THR A 42 -1.42 21.56 -11.69
C THR A 42 -2.09 20.20 -11.44
N PRO A 43 -3.25 20.15 -10.76
CA PRO A 43 -3.94 18.90 -10.41
C PRO A 43 -4.48 18.12 -11.64
N SER A 44 -4.52 18.75 -12.81
CA SER A 44 -5.01 18.14 -14.06
C SER A 44 -3.94 17.38 -14.85
N SER A 45 -2.67 17.47 -14.46
CA SER A 45 -1.58 16.80 -15.16
C SER A 45 -1.28 15.47 -14.48
N ASN A 46 -1.16 14.40 -15.27
CA ASN A 46 -0.80 13.09 -14.74
C ASN A 46 0.62 13.15 -14.16
N PRO A 47 0.82 12.76 -12.89
CA PRO A 47 2.16 12.71 -12.32
C PRO A 47 3.01 11.69 -13.07
N THR A 48 4.25 12.06 -13.39
CA THR A 48 5.21 11.25 -14.15
C THR A 48 5.39 9.83 -13.59
N ASN A 49 5.22 9.69 -12.27
CA ASN A 49 5.36 8.41 -11.53
C ASN A 49 4.16 7.46 -11.65
N LEU A 50 3.00 7.91 -12.14
CA LEU A 50 1.78 7.09 -12.24
C LEU A 50 1.42 6.69 -13.67
N SER A 51 2.38 6.73 -14.60
CA SER A 51 2.18 6.34 -16.01
C SER A 51 1.78 4.87 -16.20
N HIS A 52 2.08 4.01 -15.22
CA HIS A 52 1.73 2.59 -15.21
C HIS A 52 0.30 2.32 -14.74
N LEU A 53 -0.34 3.29 -14.07
CA LEU A 53 -1.73 3.16 -13.67
C LEU A 53 -2.63 3.50 -14.84
N PRO A 54 -3.72 2.74 -15.06
CA PRO A 54 -4.71 3.13 -16.05
C PRO A 54 -5.27 4.52 -15.70
N PRO A 55 -5.62 5.33 -16.72
CA PRO A 55 -6.24 6.63 -16.47
C PRO A 55 -7.51 6.44 -15.63
N PRO A 56 -7.88 7.43 -14.79
CA PRO A 56 -9.09 7.35 -13.99
C PRO A 56 -10.27 7.10 -14.92
N ARG A 57 -11.12 6.12 -14.55
CA ARG A 57 -12.33 5.81 -15.32
C ARG A 57 -13.20 7.08 -15.36
N PRO A 58 -13.61 7.56 -16.53
CA PRO A 58 -14.52 8.70 -16.60
C PRO A 58 -15.81 8.36 -15.85
N LEU A 59 -16.36 9.34 -15.15
CA LEU A 59 -17.71 9.22 -14.61
C LEU A 59 -18.67 8.96 -15.78
N PRO A 60 -19.69 8.11 -15.61
CA PRO A 60 -20.62 7.82 -16.69
C PRO A 60 -21.28 9.10 -17.19
N SER A 61 -21.43 9.24 -18.51
CA SER A 61 -21.96 10.46 -19.10
C SER A 61 -23.38 10.75 -18.57
N PRO A 62 -23.72 12.01 -18.27
CA PRO A 62 -25.07 12.38 -17.87
C PRO A 62 -26.16 11.94 -18.86
N ASP A 63 -25.80 11.89 -20.15
CA ASP A 63 -26.70 11.51 -21.23
C ASP A 63 -26.93 9.99 -21.29
N GLU A 64 -25.93 9.18 -20.91
CA GLU A 64 -26.02 7.71 -20.91
C GLU A 64 -26.74 7.18 -19.66
N HIS A 65 -26.55 7.85 -18.52
CA HIS A 65 -27.08 7.42 -17.23
C HIS A 65 -27.76 8.57 -16.48
N PRO A 66 -28.97 8.98 -16.89
CA PRO A 66 -29.67 10.13 -16.31
C PRO A 66 -30.00 9.94 -14.83
N LEU A 67 -30.31 8.71 -14.40
CA LEU A 67 -30.56 8.39 -13.00
C LEU A 67 -29.30 8.59 -12.14
N LEU A 68 -28.15 8.08 -12.61
CA LEU A 68 -26.89 8.23 -11.90
C LEU A 68 -26.47 9.70 -11.83
N ALA A 69 -26.62 10.45 -12.92
CA ALA A 69 -26.31 11.88 -12.95
C ALA A 69 -27.16 12.67 -11.93
N SER A 70 -28.46 12.35 -11.83
CA SER A 70 -29.34 12.97 -10.84
C SER A 70 -28.93 12.65 -9.40
N GLU A 71 -28.48 11.43 -9.13
CA GLU A 71 -27.98 11.03 -7.82
C GLU A 71 -26.63 11.66 -7.48
N LEU A 72 -25.72 11.75 -8.45
CA LEU A 72 -24.44 12.45 -8.29
C LEU A 72 -24.68 13.93 -7.97
N ALA A 73 -25.56 14.61 -8.72
CA ALA A 73 -25.94 15.99 -8.44
C ALA A 73 -26.59 16.16 -7.05
N ARG A 74 -27.42 15.19 -6.61
CA ARG A 74 -28.00 15.17 -5.27
C ARG A 74 -26.90 15.05 -4.20
N VAL A 75 -25.96 14.13 -4.38
CA VAL A 75 -24.84 13.91 -3.45
C VAL A 75 -23.92 15.14 -3.39
N GLU A 76 -23.60 15.73 -4.54
CA GLU A 76 -22.85 16.99 -4.62
C GLU A 76 -23.55 18.12 -3.86
N SER A 77 -24.87 18.22 -3.98
CA SER A 77 -25.68 19.17 -3.21
C SER A 77 -25.85 18.81 -1.73
N LYS A 78 -25.23 17.71 -1.25
CA LYS A 78 -25.33 17.17 0.12
C LYS A 78 -26.77 16.99 0.61
N ARG A 79 -27.71 16.78 -0.31
CA ARG A 79 -29.12 16.58 0.02
C ARG A 79 -29.32 15.13 0.47
N ALA A 80 -30.04 14.92 1.57
CA ALA A 80 -30.43 13.58 2.00
C ALA A 80 -31.21 12.83 0.88
N PRO A 81 -31.19 11.49 0.87
CA PRO A 81 -32.08 10.71 0.00
C PRO A 81 -33.53 11.18 0.19
N ARG A 82 -34.33 11.18 -0.88
CA ARG A 82 -35.72 11.66 -0.79
C ARG A 82 -36.50 10.78 0.18
N THR A 83 -37.12 11.41 1.16
CA THR A 83 -38.00 10.73 2.11
C THR A 83 -39.18 10.14 1.34
N GLY A 84 -39.30 8.80 1.34
CA GLY A 84 -40.36 8.08 0.61
C GLY A 84 -39.88 7.26 -0.60
N GLU A 85 -38.63 7.42 -1.06
CA GLU A 85 -38.00 6.53 -2.07
C GLU A 85 -37.38 5.27 -1.42
N GLY A 86 -37.96 4.82 -0.31
CA GLY A 86 -37.60 3.55 0.33
C GLY A 86 -38.32 2.37 -0.31
N LEU A 87 -38.07 1.17 0.20
CA LEU A 87 -38.83 -0.02 -0.19
C LEU A 87 -40.31 0.21 0.17
N ASP A 88 -41.18 0.27 -0.85
CA ASP A 88 -42.62 0.38 -0.66
C ASP A 88 -43.19 -0.90 -0.05
N THR A 89 -43.52 -0.85 1.24
CA THR A 89 -44.16 -1.95 1.97
C THR A 89 -45.67 -1.95 1.83
N ALA A 90 -46.29 -0.84 1.38
CA ALA A 90 -47.73 -0.72 1.21
C ALA A 90 -48.25 -1.63 0.08
N ARG A 91 -47.41 -1.93 -0.92
CA ARG A 91 -47.70 -2.91 -1.98
C ARG A 91 -48.08 -4.30 -1.46
N TYR A 92 -47.55 -4.70 -0.30
CA TYR A 92 -47.78 -6.03 0.28
C TYR A 92 -48.88 -6.05 1.34
N ALA A 93 -49.41 -4.89 1.73
CA ALA A 93 -50.52 -4.79 2.66
C ALA A 93 -51.85 -5.02 1.93
N MET A 94 -52.81 -5.68 2.59
CA MET A 94 -54.15 -5.86 2.02
C MET A 94 -54.80 -4.49 1.78
N PRO A 95 -55.08 -4.12 0.53
CA PRO A 95 -55.62 -2.80 0.23
C PRO A 95 -57.09 -2.77 0.63
N PHE A 96 -57.44 -1.79 1.45
CA PHE A 96 -58.82 -1.41 1.72
C PHE A 96 -58.97 0.04 1.25
N PRO A 97 -60.08 0.40 0.57
CA PRO A 97 -60.33 1.79 0.21
C PRO A 97 -60.33 2.67 1.47
N SER A 98 -59.72 3.85 1.40
CA SER A 98 -59.73 4.79 2.51
C SER A 98 -61.16 5.21 2.85
N GLU A 99 -61.41 5.68 4.08
CA GLU A 99 -62.76 6.10 4.51
C GLU A 99 -63.39 7.14 3.55
N ASP A 100 -62.56 7.97 2.92
CA ASP A 100 -62.98 9.00 1.96
C ASP A 100 -63.30 8.45 0.55
N GLU A 101 -62.83 7.25 0.21
CA GLU A 101 -62.96 6.64 -1.12
C GLU A 101 -64.00 5.50 -1.19
N GLN A 102 -64.73 5.24 -0.10
CA GLN A 102 -65.67 4.12 -0.01
C GLN A 102 -66.85 4.22 -0.99
N ASP A 103 -67.23 5.43 -1.39
CA ASP A 103 -68.31 5.64 -2.38
C ASP A 103 -67.83 5.52 -3.84
N SER A 104 -66.52 5.38 -4.07
CA SER A 104 -65.93 5.31 -5.41
C SER A 104 -65.80 3.87 -5.91
N VAL A 105 -66.50 3.56 -7.01
CA VAL A 105 -66.42 2.25 -7.68
C VAL A 105 -65.00 1.93 -8.13
N GLU A 106 -64.25 2.92 -8.60
CA GLU A 106 -62.87 2.75 -9.07
C GLU A 106 -61.91 2.35 -7.95
N ALA A 107 -62.12 2.87 -6.73
CA ALA A 107 -61.33 2.52 -5.57
C ALA A 107 -61.54 1.05 -5.17
N TRP A 108 -62.79 0.58 -5.21
CA TRP A 108 -63.14 -0.83 -5.00
C TRP A 108 -62.58 -1.75 -6.08
N GLU A 109 -62.63 -1.37 -7.36
CA GLU A 109 -62.01 -2.17 -8.43
C GLU A 109 -60.50 -2.29 -8.25
N ARG A 110 -59.83 -1.21 -7.85
CA ARG A 110 -58.38 -1.20 -7.58
C ARG A 110 -58.03 -2.10 -6.40
N ALA A 111 -58.78 -1.99 -5.30
CA ALA A 111 -58.62 -2.86 -4.13
C ALA A 111 -58.86 -4.33 -4.48
N TYR A 112 -59.88 -4.63 -5.30
CA TYR A 112 -60.19 -5.98 -5.76
C TYR A 112 -59.07 -6.57 -6.65
N ARG A 113 -58.56 -5.82 -7.63
CA ARG A 113 -57.46 -6.30 -8.48
C ARG A 113 -56.19 -6.58 -7.66
N SER A 114 -55.89 -5.72 -6.69
CA SER A 114 -54.72 -5.89 -5.84
C SER A 114 -54.90 -7.03 -4.83
N SER A 115 -56.10 -7.27 -4.30
CA SER A 115 -56.38 -8.44 -3.45
C SER A 115 -56.28 -9.76 -4.22
N LEU A 116 -56.73 -9.80 -5.47
CA LEU A 116 -56.55 -10.97 -6.36
C LEU A 116 -55.06 -11.26 -6.59
N ALA A 117 -54.26 -10.24 -6.85
CA ALA A 117 -52.81 -10.40 -6.98
C ALA A 117 -52.19 -10.95 -5.68
N GLN A 118 -52.64 -10.49 -4.51
CA GLN A 118 -52.16 -10.99 -3.22
C GLN A 118 -52.55 -12.44 -2.96
N LEU A 119 -53.77 -12.85 -3.34
CA LEU A 119 -54.19 -14.24 -3.24
C LEU A 119 -53.25 -15.16 -4.03
N GLU A 120 -52.92 -14.79 -5.27
CA GLU A 120 -51.97 -15.55 -6.09
C GLU A 120 -50.56 -15.54 -5.51
N HIS A 121 -50.10 -14.41 -4.94
CA HIS A 121 -48.83 -14.39 -4.20
C HIS A 121 -48.82 -15.33 -2.99
N GLN A 122 -49.90 -15.42 -2.21
CA GLN A 122 -50.00 -16.35 -1.08
C GLN A 122 -50.06 -17.82 -1.55
N ARG A 123 -50.71 -18.07 -2.69
CA ARG A 123 -50.73 -19.39 -3.32
C ARG A 123 -49.32 -19.82 -3.74
N LEU A 124 -48.58 -18.94 -4.43
CA LEU A 124 -47.19 -19.18 -4.81
C LEU A 124 -46.29 -19.34 -3.57
N ARG A 125 -46.48 -18.52 -2.53
CA ARG A 125 -45.74 -18.64 -1.27
C ARG A 125 -45.96 -20.00 -0.62
N THR A 126 -47.20 -20.48 -0.60
CA THR A 126 -47.53 -21.81 -0.06
C THR A 126 -46.85 -22.91 -0.86
N MET A 127 -46.91 -22.84 -2.20
CA MET A 127 -46.24 -23.79 -3.08
C MET A 127 -44.71 -23.79 -2.93
N ASN A 128 -44.10 -22.61 -2.86
CA ASN A 128 -42.67 -22.48 -2.60
C ASN A 128 -42.30 -22.98 -1.20
N GLY A 129 -43.18 -22.76 -0.21
CA GLY A 129 -43.02 -23.26 1.15
C GLY A 129 -43.06 -24.78 1.23
N THR A 130 -43.95 -25.45 0.48
CA THR A 130 -43.99 -26.92 0.43
C THR A 130 -42.74 -27.49 -0.24
N LEU A 131 -42.28 -26.89 -1.33
CA LEU A 131 -41.01 -27.26 -1.96
C LEU A 131 -39.81 -27.06 -1.01
N LEU A 132 -39.78 -25.93 -0.29
CA LEU A 132 -38.73 -25.64 0.68
C LEU A 132 -38.74 -26.62 1.86
N GLN A 133 -39.92 -27.00 2.36
CA GLN A 133 -40.01 -28.03 3.41
C GLN A 133 -39.47 -29.38 2.94
N GLN A 134 -39.72 -29.76 1.69
CA GLN A 134 -39.28 -31.04 1.13
C GLN A 134 -37.77 -31.07 0.82
N PHE A 135 -37.24 -30.02 0.19
CA PHE A 135 -35.88 -30.03 -0.36
C PHE A 135 -34.91 -29.09 0.35
N GLY A 136 -35.40 -28.12 1.12
CA GLY A 136 -34.60 -27.04 1.70
C GLY A 136 -33.50 -27.57 2.61
N ALA A 137 -33.83 -28.45 3.56
CA ALA A 137 -32.85 -28.98 4.50
C ALA A 137 -31.71 -29.73 3.80
N ASN A 138 -32.02 -30.55 2.79
CA ASN A 138 -31.02 -31.30 2.04
C ASN A 138 -30.17 -30.37 1.16
N LYS A 139 -30.79 -29.40 0.48
CA LYS A 139 -30.06 -28.40 -0.32
C LYS A 139 -29.11 -27.58 0.54
N TRP A 140 -29.55 -27.10 1.70
CA TRP A 140 -28.71 -26.36 2.65
C TRP A 140 -27.50 -27.17 3.13
N ARG A 141 -27.66 -28.48 3.37
CA ARG A 141 -26.53 -29.35 3.75
C ARG A 141 -25.49 -29.48 2.64
N VAL A 142 -25.93 -29.61 1.39
CA VAL A 142 -25.04 -29.68 0.23
C VAL A 142 -24.29 -28.36 0.04
N GLU A 143 -24.99 -27.23 0.15
CA GLU A 143 -24.36 -25.91 0.06
C GLU A 143 -23.36 -25.68 1.20
N ASN A 144 -23.72 -26.04 2.44
CA ASN A 144 -22.79 -25.97 3.57
C ASN A 144 -21.53 -26.81 3.34
N PHE A 145 -21.68 -28.04 2.83
CA PHE A 145 -20.53 -28.87 2.46
C PHE A 145 -19.65 -28.23 1.37
N ALA A 146 -20.27 -27.63 0.35
CA ALA A 146 -19.54 -26.91 -0.69
C ALA A 146 -18.80 -25.69 -0.13
N LEU A 147 -19.43 -24.94 0.78
CA LEU A 147 -18.83 -23.80 1.46
C LEU A 147 -17.67 -24.23 2.37
N GLU A 148 -17.83 -25.28 3.17
CA GLU A 148 -16.75 -25.84 4.00
C GLU A 148 -15.54 -26.25 3.16
N ASN A 149 -15.76 -26.87 2.00
CA ASN A 149 -14.67 -27.22 1.09
C ASN A 149 -14.02 -25.99 0.44
N ALA A 150 -14.80 -24.95 0.13
CA ALA A 150 -14.27 -23.70 -0.38
C ALA A 150 -13.41 -22.99 0.66
N ILE A 151 -13.85 -22.97 1.93
CA ILE A 151 -13.09 -22.43 3.06
C ILE A 151 -11.77 -23.18 3.21
N LYS A 152 -11.80 -24.52 3.29
CA LYS A 152 -10.59 -25.35 3.41
C LYS A 152 -9.59 -25.11 2.27
N ARG A 153 -10.09 -24.92 1.05
CA ARG A 153 -9.23 -24.61 -0.11
C ARG A 153 -8.55 -23.25 0.06
N VAL A 154 -9.31 -22.21 0.41
CA VAL A 154 -8.76 -20.85 0.60
C VAL A 154 -7.81 -20.80 1.79
N GLU A 155 -8.09 -21.53 2.87
CA GLU A 155 -7.19 -21.68 4.01
C GLU A 155 -5.89 -22.37 3.60
N GLY A 156 -5.96 -23.46 2.83
CA GLY A 156 -4.79 -24.15 2.30
C GLY A 156 -3.93 -23.27 1.37
N GLU A 157 -4.57 -22.53 0.46
CA GLU A 157 -3.89 -21.54 -0.40
C GLU A 157 -3.22 -20.44 0.45
N GLY A 158 -3.88 -19.99 1.53
CA GLY A 158 -3.33 -19.01 2.46
C GLY A 158 -2.11 -19.52 3.22
N GLU A 159 -2.15 -20.78 3.68
CA GLU A 159 -1.02 -21.44 4.34
C GLU A 159 0.17 -21.64 3.39
N GLU A 160 -0.09 -22.04 2.15
CA GLU A 160 0.95 -22.19 1.12
C GLU A 160 1.65 -20.85 0.84
N VAL A 161 0.88 -19.78 0.59
CA VAL A 161 1.43 -18.44 0.35
C VAL A 161 2.22 -17.96 1.56
N LYS A 162 1.72 -18.22 2.79
CA LYS A 162 2.43 -17.89 4.02
C LYS A 162 3.77 -18.62 4.11
N GLY A 163 3.80 -19.92 3.80
CA GLY A 163 5.05 -20.71 3.75
C GLY A 163 6.06 -20.13 2.77
N VAL A 164 5.62 -19.76 1.56
CA VAL A 164 6.48 -19.12 0.56
C VAL A 164 7.04 -17.78 1.06
N VAL A 165 6.20 -16.94 1.68
CA VAL A 165 6.62 -15.66 2.25
C VAL A 165 7.64 -15.86 3.38
N GLU A 166 7.41 -16.82 4.27
CA GLU A 166 8.34 -17.15 5.36
C GLU A 166 9.70 -17.65 4.83
N ASP A 167 9.69 -18.51 3.81
CA ASP A 167 10.92 -18.99 3.16
C ASP A 167 11.71 -17.86 2.50
N VAL A 168 11.03 -16.96 1.78
CA VAL A 168 11.65 -15.78 1.17
C VAL A 168 12.22 -14.86 2.24
N ASN A 169 11.48 -14.60 3.31
CA ASN A 169 11.96 -13.75 4.41
C ASN A 169 13.14 -14.39 5.15
N ARG A 170 13.14 -15.71 5.34
CA ARG A 170 14.26 -16.44 5.93
C ARG A 170 15.52 -16.34 5.08
N ARG A 171 15.39 -16.53 3.76
CA ARG A 171 16.52 -16.37 2.81
C ARG A 171 17.03 -14.93 2.83
N ARG A 172 16.12 -13.95 2.72
CA ARG A 172 16.45 -12.52 2.78
C ARG A 172 17.20 -12.16 4.05
N LYS A 173 16.76 -12.66 5.21
CA LYS A 173 17.43 -12.42 6.49
C LYS A 173 18.85 -12.98 6.48
N ALA A 174 19.05 -14.22 6.04
CA ALA A 174 20.38 -14.84 5.99
C ALA A 174 21.34 -14.09 5.05
N ASP A 175 20.84 -13.66 3.89
CA ASP A 175 21.63 -12.89 2.93
C ASP A 175 22.02 -11.51 3.48
N GLN A 176 21.08 -10.82 4.14
CA GLN A 176 21.34 -9.50 4.73
C GLN A 176 22.28 -9.57 5.94
N GLU A 177 22.14 -10.57 6.82
CA GLU A 177 23.06 -10.77 7.95
C GLU A 177 24.49 -11.03 7.45
N LYS A 178 24.64 -11.88 6.43
CA LYS A 178 25.95 -12.15 5.80
C LYS A 178 26.54 -10.90 5.14
N ALA A 179 25.72 -10.13 4.42
CA ALA A 179 26.17 -8.86 3.83
C ALA A 179 26.61 -7.88 4.91
N GLY A 180 25.83 -7.73 5.98
CA GLY A 180 26.16 -6.89 7.13
C GLY A 180 27.47 -7.27 7.82
N GLU A 181 27.73 -8.57 8.02
CA GLU A 181 29.02 -9.06 8.52
C GLU A 181 30.18 -8.66 7.61
N THR A 182 30.01 -8.77 6.29
CA THR A 182 31.05 -8.34 5.35
C THR A 182 31.28 -6.83 5.38
N LEU A 183 30.22 -6.03 5.51
CA LEU A 183 30.31 -4.58 5.65
C LEU A 183 31.06 -4.19 6.92
N ASN A 184 30.72 -4.76 8.07
CA ASN A 184 31.41 -4.50 9.33
C ASN A 184 32.90 -4.88 9.26
N ARG A 185 33.24 -6.00 8.62
CA ARG A 185 34.64 -6.38 8.40
C ARG A 185 35.38 -5.38 7.51
N LEU A 186 34.74 -4.90 6.43
CA LEU A 186 35.32 -3.90 5.54
C LEU A 186 35.47 -2.55 6.22
N GLU A 187 34.50 -2.15 7.04
CA GLU A 187 34.53 -0.92 7.84
C GLU A 187 35.69 -0.94 8.84
N LYS A 188 35.85 -2.04 9.61
CA LYS A 188 36.99 -2.20 10.51
C LYS A 188 38.33 -2.14 9.78
N ARG A 189 38.45 -2.84 8.65
CA ARG A 189 39.66 -2.78 7.84
C ARG A 189 39.92 -1.36 7.32
N TRP A 190 38.87 -0.64 6.93
CA TRP A 190 38.98 0.73 6.47
C TRP A 190 39.44 1.66 7.61
N THR A 191 38.87 1.56 8.80
CA THR A 191 39.31 2.37 9.96
C THR A 191 40.75 2.05 10.38
N GLU A 192 41.14 0.77 10.38
CA GLU A 192 42.52 0.33 10.60
C GLU A 192 43.48 0.90 9.55
N LEU A 193 43.11 0.87 8.27
CA LEU A 193 43.94 1.43 7.19
C LEU A 193 44.07 2.96 7.32
N VAL A 194 42.96 3.67 7.55
CA VAL A 194 42.98 5.14 7.71
C VAL A 194 43.82 5.55 8.92
N SER A 195 43.61 4.88 10.07
CA SER A 195 44.41 5.14 11.27
C SER A 195 45.88 4.77 11.08
N GLY A 196 46.18 3.66 10.41
CA GLY A 196 47.55 3.25 10.08
C GLY A 196 48.26 4.23 9.15
N THR A 197 47.58 4.71 8.11
CA THR A 197 48.12 5.74 7.21
C THR A 197 48.37 7.04 7.97
N LEU A 198 47.45 7.47 8.82
CA LEU A 198 47.63 8.66 9.65
C LEU A 198 48.82 8.52 10.61
N GLN A 199 48.97 7.36 11.26
CA GLN A 199 50.12 7.07 12.13
C GLN A 199 51.45 7.07 11.36
N LEU A 200 51.46 6.53 10.15
CA LEU A 200 52.64 6.56 9.27
C LEU A 200 53.00 7.98 8.86
N GLU A 201 52.02 8.82 8.47
CA GLU A 201 52.28 10.21 8.13
C GLU A 201 52.84 11.01 9.31
N ILE A 202 52.31 10.80 10.52
CA ILE A 202 52.83 11.40 11.74
C ILE A 202 54.27 10.92 12.00
N GLY A 203 54.53 9.61 11.88
CA GLY A 203 55.87 9.04 12.08
C GLY A 203 56.90 9.56 11.07
N CYS A 204 56.52 9.68 9.79
CA CYS A 204 57.34 10.29 8.75
C CYS A 204 57.66 11.75 9.09
N GLY A 205 56.68 12.55 9.52
CA GLY A 205 56.91 13.94 9.90
C GLY A 205 57.91 14.09 11.05
N VAL A 206 57.82 13.25 12.08
CA VAL A 206 58.78 13.27 13.21
C VAL A 206 60.19 12.88 12.74
N LEU A 207 60.32 11.84 11.92
CA LEU A 207 61.61 11.42 11.38
C LEU A 207 62.23 12.47 10.46
N GLU A 208 61.42 13.17 9.68
CA GLU A 208 61.88 14.30 8.85
C GLU A 208 62.41 15.44 9.71
N GLU A 209 61.74 15.78 10.82
CA GLU A 209 62.20 16.79 11.78
C GLU A 209 63.54 16.39 12.42
N GLU A 210 63.67 15.14 12.87
CA GLU A 210 64.93 14.60 13.40
C GLU A 210 66.06 14.63 12.35
N LEU A 211 65.77 14.27 11.10
CA LEU A 211 66.75 14.33 10.00
C LEU A 211 67.20 15.76 9.73
N VAL A 212 66.31 16.74 9.77
CA VAL A 212 66.66 18.16 9.64
C VAL A 212 67.59 18.59 10.79
N GLY A 213 67.26 18.21 12.03
CA GLY A 213 68.10 18.50 13.20
C GLY A 213 69.50 17.86 13.13
N LEU A 214 69.58 16.59 12.71
CA LEU A 214 70.85 15.88 12.54
C LEU A 214 71.69 16.46 11.40
N ARG A 215 71.08 16.82 10.27
CA ARG A 215 71.77 17.49 9.16
C ARG A 215 72.36 18.84 9.58
N ALA A 216 71.63 19.62 10.39
CA ALA A 216 72.13 20.87 10.94
C ALA A 216 73.36 20.66 11.84
N ARG A 217 73.31 19.67 12.75
CA ARG A 217 74.46 19.31 13.61
C ARG A 217 75.66 18.82 12.80
N HIS A 218 75.42 18.00 11.78
CA HIS A 218 76.49 17.51 10.90
C HIS A 218 77.18 18.66 10.16
N ALA A 219 76.40 19.62 9.64
CA ALA A 219 76.94 20.81 8.98
C ALA A 219 77.78 21.67 9.96
N GLU A 220 77.31 21.86 11.20
CA GLU A 220 78.05 22.57 12.24
C GLU A 220 79.39 21.88 12.56
N LEU A 221 79.39 20.56 12.72
CA LEU A 221 80.61 19.79 12.98
C LEU A 221 81.58 19.81 11.80
N GLN A 222 81.09 19.74 10.56
CA GLN A 222 81.92 19.87 9.37
C GLN A 222 82.57 21.25 9.28
N GLN A 223 81.85 22.32 9.62
CA GLN A 223 82.41 23.67 9.69
C GLN A 223 83.49 23.77 10.77
N ARG A 224 83.28 23.16 11.95
CA ARG A 224 84.30 23.11 13.02
C ARG A 224 85.55 22.35 12.61
N LEU A 225 85.40 21.22 11.95
CA LEU A 225 86.54 20.45 11.43
C LEU A 225 87.30 21.23 10.36
N ALA A 226 86.60 21.88 9.43
CA ALA A 226 87.21 22.74 8.42
C ALA A 226 87.97 23.93 9.05
N ALA A 227 87.42 24.53 10.11
CA ALA A 227 88.07 25.60 10.86
C ALA A 227 89.29 25.13 11.67
N SER A 228 89.33 23.87 12.10
CA SER A 228 90.49 23.27 12.79
C SER A 228 91.59 22.77 11.86
N ALA A 229 91.30 22.65 10.55
CA ALA A 229 92.24 22.19 9.52
C ALA A 229 92.93 23.33 8.75
N GLN A 230 92.62 24.59 9.08
CA GLN A 230 93.32 25.81 8.64
C GLN A 230 94.25 26.30 9.75
#